data_AF-A0A2A4I1S4-F1
#
_entry.id   AF-A0A2A4I1S4-F1
#
_cell.length_a   1.000
_cell.length_b   1.000
_cell.length_c   1.000
_cell.angle_alpha   90.00
_cell.angle_beta   90.00
_cell.angle_gamma   90.00
#
_symmetry.space_group_name_H-M   'P 1'
#
loop_
_entity.id
_entity.type
_entity.pdbx_description
1 polymer ?
#
loop_
_entity_poly.entity_id
_entity_poly.type
_entity_poly.pdbx_seq_one_letter_code
_entity_poly.pdbx_strand_id
1 'polypeptide(L)'
;MCRLLELRLDEDAWERQAKNLIRAELMRRGLSQERLVEHLSTLGIEETVPNLRKKLSRGRFTAVFFLQLMAAMRVEWLQLPGPPGTPSGDEAAGEFGGQALARSKRVREGGEGPP
;
A
#
# COMPACT_ATOMS: atom_id res chain seq x y z
N MET A 1 -6.75 34.55 -6.17
CA MET A 1 -7.45 34.17 -7.42
C MET A 1 -6.62 33.12 -8.13
N CYS A 2 -7.22 31.96 -8.41
CA CYS A 2 -6.73 30.88 -9.30
C CYS A 2 -5.47 30.07 -8.88
N ARG A 3 -5.67 29.04 -8.04
CA ARG A 3 -4.98 27.74 -8.20
C ARG A 3 -5.85 26.58 -7.71
N LEU A 4 -7.16 26.67 -7.96
CA LEU A 4 -8.15 25.69 -7.49
C LEU A 4 -8.76 24.84 -8.63
N LEU A 5 -8.27 24.99 -9.87
CA LEU A 5 -8.94 24.47 -11.07
C LEU A 5 -8.10 23.56 -11.99
N GLU A 6 -6.95 23.03 -11.54
CA GLU A 6 -6.22 22.01 -12.31
C GLU A 6 -5.65 20.87 -11.43
N LEU A 7 -6.32 20.52 -10.33
CA LEU A 7 -6.02 19.26 -9.63
C LEU A 7 -6.69 18.10 -10.36
N ARG A 8 -6.27 17.83 -11.60
CA ARG A 8 -6.42 16.48 -12.12
C ARG A 8 -5.37 15.65 -11.42
N LEU A 9 -5.73 15.10 -10.27
CA LEU A 9 -4.90 14.16 -9.55
C LEU A 9 -4.54 13.04 -10.53
N ASP A 10 -3.25 12.88 -10.81
CA ASP A 10 -2.72 11.89 -11.73
C ASP A 10 -3.07 10.50 -11.20
N GLU A 11 -3.85 9.73 -11.96
CA GLU A 11 -4.26 8.37 -11.59
C GLU A 11 -3.04 7.47 -11.43
N ASP A 12 -1.98 7.72 -12.22
CA ASP A 12 -0.73 6.98 -12.11
C ASP A 12 -0.04 7.26 -10.76
N ALA A 13 -0.21 8.45 -10.17
CA ALA A 13 0.32 8.77 -8.84
C ALA A 13 -0.38 7.98 -7.74
N TRP A 14 -1.71 7.83 -7.85
CA TRP A 14 -2.49 6.97 -6.97
C TRP A 14 -2.07 5.50 -7.07
N GLU A 15 -1.85 5.00 -8.28
CA GLU A 15 -1.35 3.64 -8.52
C GLU A 15 0.04 3.41 -7.94
N ARG A 16 0.93 4.40 -8.10
CA ARG A 16 2.27 4.38 -7.50
C ARG A 16 2.18 4.37 -5.97
N GLN A 17 1.30 5.17 -5.39
CA GLN A 17 1.08 5.21 -3.94
C GLN A 17 0.52 3.87 -3.43
N ALA A 18 -0.49 3.30 -4.10
CA ALA A 18 -1.09 2.02 -3.74
C ALA A 18 -0.07 0.87 -3.75
N LYS A 19 0.74 0.75 -4.81
CA LYS A 19 1.77 -0.29 -4.87
C LYS A 19 2.88 -0.08 -3.84
N ASN A 20 3.27 1.17 -3.57
CA ASN A 20 4.31 1.50 -2.61
C ASN A 20 3.87 1.20 -1.18
N LEU A 21 2.59 1.41 -0.88
CA LEU A 21 2.00 1.05 0.40
C LEU A 21 2.08 -0.46 0.69
N ILE A 22 1.73 -1.30 -0.30
CA ILE A 22 1.87 -2.75 -0.17
C ILE A 22 3.34 -3.17 -0.05
N ARG A 23 4.23 -2.59 -0.86
CA ARG A 23 5.68 -2.84 -0.75
C ARG A 23 6.20 -2.49 0.64
N ALA A 24 5.76 -1.39 1.22
CA ALA A 24 6.16 -0.98 2.55
C ALA A 24 5.74 -2.01 3.62
N GLU A 25 4.52 -2.54 3.53
CA GLU A 25 4.06 -3.58 4.45
C GLU A 25 4.84 -4.90 4.31
N LEU A 26 5.17 -5.30 3.08
CA LEU A 26 6.02 -6.46 2.82
C LEU A 26 7.42 -6.26 3.42
N MET A 27 8.05 -5.10 3.17
CA MET A 27 9.37 -4.76 3.69
C MET A 27 9.39 -4.72 5.23
N ARG A 28 8.37 -4.11 5.86
CA ARG A 28 8.23 -4.06 7.32
C ARG A 28 8.20 -5.45 7.96
N ARG A 29 7.68 -6.45 7.25
CA ARG A 29 7.49 -7.82 7.74
C ARG A 29 8.55 -8.80 7.23
N GLY A 30 9.47 -8.34 6.38
CA GLY A 30 10.42 -9.23 5.71
C GLY A 30 9.74 -10.30 4.84
N LEU A 31 8.55 -10.02 4.31
CA LEU A 31 7.79 -10.95 3.49
C LEU A 31 8.15 -10.78 2.01
N SER A 32 8.35 -11.90 1.33
CA SER A 32 8.46 -11.93 -0.13
C SER A 32 7.07 -12.10 -0.77
N GLN A 33 6.99 -11.89 -2.09
CA GLN A 33 5.74 -12.09 -2.84
C GLN A 33 5.33 -13.57 -2.87
N GLU A 34 6.31 -14.47 -2.88
CA GLU A 34 6.12 -15.93 -2.80
C GLU A 34 5.45 -16.31 -1.47
N ARG A 35 5.99 -15.81 -0.36
CA ARG A 35 5.40 -16.04 0.98
C ARG A 35 4.00 -15.45 1.11
N LEU A 36 3.75 -14.30 0.50
CA LEU A 36 2.43 -13.70 0.46
C LEU A 36 1.43 -14.58 -0.29
N VAL A 37 1.82 -15.17 -1.42
CA VAL A 37 0.97 -16.13 -2.16
C VAL A 37 0.66 -17.37 -1.31
N GLU A 38 1.64 -17.90 -0.59
CA GLU A 38 1.41 -19.01 0.34
C GLU A 38 0.39 -18.63 1.43
N HIS A 39 0.50 -17.42 2.01
CA HIS A 39 -0.45 -16.95 3.01
C HIS A 39 -1.86 -16.74 2.44
N LEU A 40 -1.99 -16.20 1.22
CA LEU A 40 -3.28 -16.11 0.54
C LEU A 40 -3.92 -17.49 0.35
N SER A 41 -3.13 -18.50 0.00
CA SER A 41 -3.60 -19.88 -0.15
C SER A 41 -4.16 -20.45 1.16
N THR A 42 -3.54 -20.15 2.32
CA THR A 42 -4.08 -20.55 3.64
C THR A 42 -5.45 -19.94 3.97
N LEU A 43 -5.82 -18.84 3.29
CA LEU A 43 -7.13 -18.20 3.40
C LEU A 43 -8.12 -18.67 2.32
N GLY A 44 -7.76 -19.68 1.52
CA GLY A 44 -8.58 -20.18 0.41
C GLY A 44 -8.56 -19.28 -0.82
N ILE A 45 -7.57 -18.39 -0.96
CA ILE A 45 -7.46 -17.45 -2.07
C ILE A 45 -6.42 -17.97 -3.05
N GLU A 46 -6.88 -18.39 -4.22
CA GLU A 46 -6.01 -18.84 -5.30
C GLU A 46 -5.33 -17.65 -5.97
N GLU A 47 -4.01 -17.59 -5.85
CA GLU A 47 -3.18 -16.57 -6.50
C GLU A 47 -1.85 -17.18 -6.94
N THR A 48 -1.22 -16.59 -7.95
CA THR A 48 0.12 -16.98 -8.40
C THR A 48 1.09 -15.80 -8.30
N VAL A 49 2.37 -16.10 -8.07
CA VAL A 49 3.41 -15.05 -7.96
C VAL A 49 3.47 -14.15 -9.19
N PRO A 50 3.41 -14.65 -10.44
CA PRO A 50 3.41 -13.79 -11.63
C PRO A 50 2.19 -12.87 -11.71
N ASN A 51 1.00 -13.35 -11.31
CA ASN A 51 -0.23 -12.57 -11.36
C ASN A 51 -0.29 -11.53 -10.23
N LEU A 52 0.11 -11.92 -9.01
CA LEU A 52 0.31 -11.01 -7.90
C LEU A 52 1.28 -9.88 -8.28
N ARG A 53 2.44 -10.23 -8.86
CA ARG A 53 3.42 -9.23 -9.31
C ARG A 53 2.84 -8.27 -10.34
N LYS A 54 2.04 -8.75 -11.30
CA LYS A 54 1.35 -7.88 -12.29
C LYS A 54 0.35 -6.94 -11.62
N LYS A 55 -0.50 -7.45 -10.71
CA LYS A 55 -1.48 -6.64 -9.96
C LYS A 55 -0.79 -5.56 -9.14
N LEU A 56 0.22 -5.95 -8.35
CA LEU A 56 0.97 -5.02 -7.50
C LEU A 56 1.79 -4.02 -8.33
N SER A 57 2.37 -4.43 -9.46
CA SER A 57 3.16 -3.52 -10.29
C SER A 57 2.32 -2.40 -10.90
N ARG A 58 1.08 -2.71 -11.28
CA ARG A 58 0.12 -1.74 -11.84
C ARG A 58 -0.55 -0.88 -10.78
N GLY A 59 -0.61 -1.33 -9.52
CA GLY A 59 -1.30 -0.58 -8.45
C GLY A 59 -2.83 -0.56 -8.57
N ARG A 60 -3.41 -1.27 -9.56
CA ARG A 60 -4.86 -1.43 -9.74
C ARG A 60 -5.29 -2.83 -9.29
N PHE A 61 -6.06 -2.87 -8.22
CA PHE A 61 -6.69 -4.09 -7.70
C PHE A 61 -7.98 -3.73 -6.97
N THR A 62 -8.87 -4.70 -6.80
CA THR A 62 -10.13 -4.47 -6.09
C THR A 62 -9.88 -4.23 -4.60
N ALA A 63 -10.78 -3.49 -3.95
CA ALA A 63 -10.75 -3.32 -2.49
C ALA A 63 -10.83 -4.67 -1.76
N VAL A 64 -11.56 -5.65 -2.31
CA VAL A 64 -11.61 -7.02 -1.77
C VAL A 64 -10.22 -7.66 -1.77
N PHE A 65 -9.51 -7.60 -2.90
CA PHE A 65 -8.15 -8.15 -2.98
C PHE A 65 -7.19 -7.42 -2.04
N PHE A 66 -7.34 -6.11 -1.90
CA PHE A 66 -6.58 -5.34 -0.93
C PHE A 66 -6.78 -5.84 0.51
N LEU A 67 -8.03 -6.05 0.95
CA LEU A 67 -8.33 -6.59 2.28
C LEU A 67 -7.75 -8.00 2.47
N GLN A 68 -7.80 -8.83 1.43
CA GLN A 68 -7.18 -10.14 1.42
C GLN A 68 -5.66 -10.06 1.62
N LEU A 69 -4.98 -9.12 0.96
CA LEU A 69 -3.55 -8.86 1.17
C LEU A 69 -3.26 -8.44 2.62
N MET A 70 -4.08 -7.54 3.19
CA MET A 70 -3.92 -7.10 4.57
C MET A 70 -4.07 -8.27 5.54
N ALA A 71 -5.10 -9.11 5.35
CA ALA A 71 -5.32 -10.30 6.16
C ALA A 71 -4.15 -11.30 6.04
N ALA A 72 -3.69 -11.59 4.82
CA ALA A 72 -2.58 -12.51 4.57
C ALA A 72 -1.26 -12.03 5.19
N MET A 73 -1.03 -10.71 5.23
CA MET A 73 0.15 -10.11 5.88
C MET A 73 -0.06 -9.83 7.38
N ARG A 74 -1.25 -10.10 7.95
CA ARG A 74 -1.62 -9.72 9.32
C ARG A 74 -1.39 -8.22 9.58
N VAL A 75 -1.96 -7.38 8.72
CA VAL A 75 -1.99 -5.93 8.87
C VAL A 75 -3.33 -5.55 9.50
N GLU A 76 -3.29 -5.12 10.76
CA GLU A 76 -4.47 -4.65 11.50
C GLU A 76 -4.71 -3.15 11.32
N TRP A 77 -3.62 -2.40 11.14
CA TRP A 77 -3.67 -0.95 11.01
C TRP A 77 -2.69 -0.45 9.97
N LEU A 78 -3.17 0.46 9.13
CA LEU A 78 -2.46 1.01 7.98
C LEU A 78 -2.46 2.54 8.05
N GLN A 79 -1.28 3.13 8.16
CA GLN A 79 -1.13 4.57 8.00
C GLN A 79 -1.17 4.90 6.51
N LEU A 80 -2.19 5.65 6.11
CA LEU A 80 -2.26 6.19 4.76
C LEU A 80 -1.37 7.46 4.68
N PRO A 81 -0.55 7.60 3.63
CA PRO A 81 0.05 8.89 3.31
C PRO A 81 -1.02 9.86 2.80
N GLY A 82 -0.66 11.15 2.70
CA GLY A 82 -1.54 12.15 2.09
C GLY A 82 -1.94 11.79 0.65
N PRO A 83 -2.98 12.43 0.09
CA PRO A 83 -3.30 12.26 -1.32
C PRO A 83 -2.15 12.77 -2.21
N PRO A 84 -1.94 12.21 -3.41
CA PRO A 84 -1.06 12.80 -4.42
C PRO A 84 -1.34 14.29 -4.62
N GLY A 85 -0.29 15.06 -4.92
CA GLY A 85 -0.32 16.53 -4.94
C GLY A 85 -0.15 17.18 -3.56
N THR A 86 0.06 16.39 -2.51
CA THR A 86 0.53 16.88 -1.19
C THR A 86 1.97 16.42 -0.95
N PRO A 87 2.78 17.13 -0.14
CA PRO A 87 4.16 16.72 0.13
C PRO A 87 4.30 15.26 0.59
N SER A 88 3.40 14.80 1.47
CA SER A 88 3.40 13.41 1.95
C SER A 88 2.95 12.41 0.88
N GLY A 89 1.95 12.75 0.05
CA GLY A 89 1.48 11.89 -1.02
C GLY A 89 2.48 11.74 -2.15
N ASP A 90 3.15 12.83 -2.53
CA ASP A 90 4.15 12.85 -3.59
C ASP A 90 5.41 12.04 -3.19
N GLU A 91 5.84 12.15 -1.92
CA GLU A 91 6.89 11.28 -1.38
C GLU A 91 6.49 9.80 -1.42
N ALA A 92 5.25 9.49 -1.04
CA ALA A 92 4.71 8.13 -1.06
C ALA A 92 4.55 7.56 -2.49
N ALA A 93 4.21 8.40 -3.47
CA ALA A 93 4.06 8.04 -4.87
C ALA A 93 5.39 8.03 -5.65
N GLY A 94 6.48 8.51 -5.03
CA GLY A 94 7.81 8.58 -5.65
C GLY A 94 8.45 7.21 -5.93
N GLU A 95 9.56 7.24 -6.67
CA GLU A 95 10.32 6.04 -7.06
C GLU A 95 10.71 5.16 -5.86
N PHE A 96 11.10 5.79 -4.76
CA PHE A 96 11.50 5.14 -3.51
C PHE A 96 10.41 5.14 -2.43
N GLY A 97 9.16 5.49 -2.79
CA GLY A 97 8.08 5.68 -1.83
C GLY A 97 7.81 4.44 -0.96
N GLY A 98 7.97 3.22 -1.50
CA GLY A 98 7.83 2.00 -0.69
C GLY A 98 8.85 1.90 0.44
N GLN A 99 10.11 2.28 0.18
CA GLN A 99 11.16 2.29 1.20
C GLN A 99 10.99 3.44 2.20
N ALA A 100 10.59 4.62 1.71
CA ALA A 100 10.28 5.77 2.57
C ALA A 100 9.14 5.43 3.54
N LEU A 101 8.03 4.89 3.02
CA LEU A 101 6.89 4.46 3.81
C LEU A 101 7.26 3.36 4.82
N ALA A 102 8.10 2.40 4.44
CA ALA A 102 8.52 1.29 5.32
C ALA A 102 9.28 1.79 6.56
N ARG A 103 10.13 2.82 6.38
CA ARG A 103 11.00 3.38 7.42
C ARG A 103 10.33 4.42 8.30
N SER A 104 9.24 5.04 7.83
CA SER A 104 8.54 6.07 8.60
C SER A 104 8.05 5.50 9.93
N LYS A 105 8.37 6.18 11.05
CA LYS A 105 7.90 5.80 12.38
C LYS A 105 6.37 5.79 12.33
N ARG A 106 5.72 4.66 12.66
CA ARG A 106 4.31 4.71 13.02
C ARG A 106 4.20 5.69 14.18
N VAL A 107 3.59 6.85 13.96
CA VAL A 107 3.21 7.75 15.05
C VAL A 107 2.21 6.98 15.88
N ARG A 108 2.68 6.32 16.95
CA ARG A 108 1.83 5.93 18.06
C ARG A 108 1.79 7.17 18.96
N GLU A 109 0.95 8.13 18.61
CA GLU A 109 0.45 9.04 19.64
C GLU A 109 -0.51 8.21 20.50
N GLY A 110 -0.26 8.20 21.82
CA GLY A 110 -1.00 7.38 22.78
C GLY A 110 -2.51 7.61 22.68
N GLY A 111 -3.25 6.52 22.55
CA GLY A 111 -4.71 6.52 22.47
C GLY A 111 -5.17 5.12 22.12
N GLU A 112 -5.62 4.40 23.15
CA GLU A 112 -6.50 3.23 23.15
C GLU A 112 -6.91 2.67 21.77
N GLY A 113 -6.45 1.45 21.48
CA GLY A 113 -6.96 0.67 20.34
C GLY A 113 -8.44 0.30 20.53
N PRO A 114 -9.14 -0.11 19.47
CA PRO A 114 -10.58 -0.38 19.54
C PRO A 114 -10.86 -1.52 20.55
N PRO A 115 -12.03 -1.51 21.23
CA PRO A 115 -12.39 -2.53 22.21
C PRO A 115 -12.46 -3.94 21.61
#